data_AF-A0A3C0ECL3-F1
#
_entry.id   AF-A0A3C0ECL3-F1
#
_cell.length_a   1.000
_cell.length_b   1.000
_cell.length_c   1.000
_cell.angle_alpha   90.00
_cell.angle_beta   90.00
_cell.angle_gamma   90.00
#
_symmetry.space_group_name_H-M   'P 1'
#
loop_
_entity.id
_entity.type
_entity.pdbx_description
1 polymer ?
#
loop_
_entity_poly.entity_id
_entity_poly.type
_entity_poly.pdbx_seq_one_letter_code
_entity_poly.pdbx_strand_id
1 'polypeptide(L)'
;METMEPHGLSKKGLERVFKFEGYGNKNGPYWFIGIEEGGGSIEQLRLRARLYDNVEDLDAAHRKIGLREEMLKSSTLKVMSKLAMAMIGRSEWMEKPAYNEYHATELGRADGDTFLTELMPLACPNMKVWPYESICPSRDEYDAMVRPGRIRWLRSEIATFQPCFVICYGKMNWRHHQEIFSDGWCWSIRNRQPACGTRDLTWTCS
;
A
#
# COMPACT_ATOMS: atom_id res chain seq x y z
N MET A 1 30.92 7.67 -11.70
CA MET A 1 29.61 7.73 -12.38
C MET A 1 28.93 6.39 -12.18
N GLU A 2 27.70 6.36 -11.65
CA GLU A 2 26.92 5.12 -11.62
C GLU A 2 26.64 4.68 -13.06
N THR A 3 26.86 3.39 -13.34
CA THR A 3 26.58 2.81 -14.65
C THR A 3 25.07 2.71 -14.83
N MET A 4 24.58 3.25 -15.94
CA MET A 4 23.16 3.25 -16.27
C MET A 4 22.85 2.03 -17.14
N GLU A 5 21.80 1.29 -16.77
CA GLU A 5 21.31 0.17 -17.57
C GLU A 5 20.50 0.67 -18.79
N PRO A 6 20.24 -0.17 -19.81
CA PRO A 6 19.50 0.22 -21.02
C PRO A 6 18.12 0.85 -20.74
N HIS A 7 17.50 0.49 -19.62
CA HIS A 7 16.23 1.03 -19.16
C HIS A 7 16.36 2.36 -18.41
N GLY A 8 17.53 2.97 -18.35
CA GLY A 8 17.74 4.32 -17.80
C GLY A 8 17.62 4.41 -16.28
N LEU A 9 17.83 3.30 -15.56
CA LEU A 9 18.02 3.29 -14.10
C LEU A 9 19.42 2.73 -13.79
N SER A 10 20.06 3.24 -12.75
CA SER A 10 21.24 2.58 -12.18
C SER A 10 20.82 1.38 -11.33
N LYS A 11 21.77 0.49 -11.02
CA LYS A 11 21.54 -0.62 -10.07
C LYS A 11 21.01 -0.12 -8.72
N LYS A 12 21.56 0.97 -8.20
CA LYS A 12 21.09 1.59 -6.95
C LYS A 12 19.68 2.15 -7.09
N GLY A 13 19.35 2.75 -8.23
CA GLY A 13 17.99 3.19 -8.54
C GLY A 13 16.98 2.04 -8.54
N LEU A 14 17.34 0.91 -9.16
CA LEU A 14 16.53 -0.32 -9.13
C LEU A 14 16.35 -0.86 -7.71
N GLU A 15 17.42 -0.90 -6.92
CA GLU A 15 17.34 -1.33 -5.52
C GLU A 15 16.39 -0.44 -4.70
N ARG A 16 16.41 0.88 -4.91
CA ARG A 16 15.49 1.81 -4.22
C ARG A 16 14.03 1.52 -4.56
N VAL A 17 13.69 1.34 -5.83
CA VAL A 17 12.30 1.11 -6.22
C VAL A 17 11.78 -0.25 -5.75
N PHE A 18 12.61 -1.29 -5.72
CA PHE A 18 12.21 -2.57 -5.13
C PHE A 18 12.11 -2.56 -3.60
N LYS A 19 12.80 -1.62 -2.95
CA LYS A 19 12.74 -1.40 -1.50
C LYS A 19 11.70 -0.38 -1.09
N PHE A 20 10.91 0.17 -2.02
CA PHE A 20 9.82 1.06 -1.65
C PHE A 20 8.83 0.32 -0.75
N GLU A 21 8.46 0.95 0.35
CA GLU A 21 7.70 0.36 1.44
C GLU A 21 6.26 0.84 1.44
N GLY A 22 5.99 2.07 1.00
CA GLY A 22 4.64 2.59 0.90
C GLY A 22 4.53 4.05 1.34
N TYR A 23 3.33 4.44 1.72
CA TYR A 23 3.00 5.81 2.09
C TYR A 23 2.44 5.93 3.51
N GLY A 24 2.72 7.04 4.18
CA GLY A 24 2.19 7.39 5.48
C GLY A 24 3.06 6.95 6.66
N ASN A 25 2.41 6.53 7.74
CA ASN A 25 3.06 6.30 9.03
C ASN A 25 3.00 4.83 9.42
N LYS A 26 4.16 4.14 9.45
CA LYS A 26 4.23 2.74 9.91
C LYS A 26 3.78 2.55 11.36
N ASN A 27 3.90 3.56 12.22
CA ASN A 27 3.36 3.52 13.59
C ASN A 27 1.85 3.79 13.64
N GLY A 28 1.23 4.10 12.50
CA GLY A 28 -0.21 4.32 12.40
C GLY A 28 -0.99 3.03 12.69
N PRO A 29 -2.11 3.12 13.43
CA PRO A 29 -2.90 1.95 13.83
C PRO A 29 -3.62 1.26 12.66
N TYR A 30 -3.74 1.90 11.50
CA TYR A 30 -4.53 1.41 10.37
C TYR A 30 -3.68 1.18 9.12
N TRP A 31 -3.47 -0.09 8.79
CA TRP A 31 -2.69 -0.48 7.63
C TRP A 31 -3.60 -0.91 6.49
N PHE A 32 -3.31 -0.44 5.29
CA PHE A 32 -3.95 -0.87 4.05
C PHE A 32 -2.92 -1.58 3.18
N ILE A 33 -3.21 -2.82 2.82
CA ILE A 33 -2.31 -3.65 2.01
C ILE A 33 -3.02 -4.05 0.72
N GLY A 34 -2.58 -3.49 -0.40
CA GLY A 34 -3.00 -3.94 -1.72
C GLY A 34 -2.01 -4.94 -2.32
N ILE A 35 -2.25 -5.27 -3.58
CA ILE A 35 -1.34 -6.12 -4.34
C ILE A 35 -0.28 -5.30 -5.04
N GLU A 36 -0.70 -4.21 -5.65
CA GLU A 36 0.15 -3.33 -6.43
C GLU A 36 -0.56 -1.99 -6.65
N GLU A 37 0.22 -0.92 -6.69
CA GLU A 37 -0.29 0.42 -6.96
C GLU A 37 -0.70 0.54 -8.44
N GLY A 38 -1.86 1.13 -8.70
CA GLY A 38 -2.29 1.43 -10.06
C GLY A 38 -1.48 2.58 -10.67
N GLY A 39 -1.20 2.49 -11.96
CA GLY A 39 -0.37 3.47 -12.68
C GLY A 39 0.99 2.88 -13.01
N GLY A 40 2.04 3.67 -13.16
CA GLY A 40 3.36 3.13 -13.47
C GLY A 40 3.69 3.16 -14.95
N SER A 41 4.93 3.55 -15.20
CA SER A 41 5.63 3.49 -16.48
C SER A 41 7.11 3.49 -16.16
N ILE A 42 7.96 3.20 -17.14
CA ILE A 42 9.41 3.28 -16.91
C ILE A 42 9.86 4.71 -16.55
N GLU A 43 9.19 5.74 -17.07
CA GLU A 43 9.44 7.15 -16.74
C GLU A 43 9.05 7.46 -15.29
N GLN A 44 7.87 7.01 -14.85
CA GLN A 44 7.45 7.19 -13.46
C GLN A 44 8.38 6.42 -12.52
N LEU A 45 8.83 5.22 -12.89
CA LEU A 45 9.77 4.43 -12.12
C LEU A 45 11.13 5.14 -11.96
N ARG A 46 11.63 5.78 -13.03
CA ARG A 46 12.84 6.62 -13.00
C ARG A 46 12.68 7.84 -12.08
N LEU A 47 11.49 8.44 -12.02
CA LEU A 47 11.22 9.52 -11.07
C LEU A 47 11.23 9.01 -9.63
N ARG A 48 10.55 7.89 -9.34
CA ARG A 48 10.53 7.27 -8.00
C ARG A 48 11.93 6.88 -7.54
N ALA A 49 12.72 6.24 -8.39
CA ALA A 49 14.11 5.84 -8.08
C ALA A 49 15.00 7.02 -7.63
N ARG A 50 14.72 8.22 -8.14
CA ARG A 50 15.47 9.44 -7.81
C ARG A 50 14.91 10.16 -6.59
N LEU A 51 13.59 10.31 -6.54
CA LEU A 51 12.90 11.27 -5.67
C LEU A 51 12.28 10.65 -4.41
N TYR A 52 12.07 9.33 -4.38
CA TYR A 52 11.36 8.67 -3.29
C TYR A 52 12.32 8.08 -2.26
N ASP A 53 12.01 8.29 -1.00
CA ASP A 53 12.51 7.50 0.10
C ASP A 53 11.74 6.17 0.20
N ASN A 54 12.13 5.30 1.15
CA ASN A 54 11.47 4.01 1.31
C ASN A 54 10.01 4.18 1.74
N VAL A 55 9.74 5.12 2.64
CA VAL A 55 8.39 5.52 3.07
C VAL A 55 8.19 6.98 2.71
N GLU A 56 7.04 7.30 2.14
CA GLU A 56 6.73 8.63 1.62
C GLU A 56 5.44 9.19 2.21
N ASP A 57 5.32 10.52 2.25
CA ASP A 57 4.00 11.14 2.44
C ASP A 57 3.21 11.04 1.12
N LEU A 58 1.99 10.53 1.17
CA LEU A 58 1.18 10.26 -0.03
C LEU A 58 0.98 11.50 -0.90
N ASP A 59 0.62 12.66 -0.33
CA ASP A 59 0.37 13.88 -1.11
C ASP A 59 1.68 14.47 -1.61
N ALA A 60 2.70 14.56 -0.74
CA ALA A 60 4.00 15.11 -1.12
C ALA A 60 4.64 14.28 -2.24
N ALA A 61 4.59 12.95 -2.15
CA ALA A 61 5.17 12.04 -3.14
C ALA A 61 4.47 12.12 -4.49
N HIS A 62 3.14 12.24 -4.51
CA HIS A 62 2.41 12.41 -5.76
C HIS A 62 2.63 13.81 -6.37
N ARG A 63 2.86 14.85 -5.56
CA ARG A 63 3.33 16.16 -6.07
C ARG A 63 4.71 16.07 -6.70
N LYS A 64 5.67 15.37 -6.06
CA LYS A 64 7.05 15.21 -6.57
C LYS A 64 7.09 14.68 -8.01
N ILE A 65 6.15 13.82 -8.38
CA ILE A 65 6.09 13.19 -9.71
C ILE A 65 4.95 13.70 -10.60
N GLY A 66 4.25 14.76 -10.18
CA GLY A 66 3.19 15.39 -10.97
C GLY A 66 1.91 14.55 -11.12
N LEU A 67 1.62 13.64 -10.19
CA LEU A 67 0.46 12.74 -10.21
C LEU A 67 -0.59 13.03 -9.12
N ARG A 68 -0.57 14.24 -8.56
CA ARG A 68 -1.46 14.59 -7.45
C ARG A 68 -2.93 14.55 -7.85
N GLU A 69 -3.28 15.06 -9.04
CA GLU A 69 -4.67 15.13 -9.49
C GLU A 69 -5.25 13.74 -9.80
N GLU A 70 -4.41 12.83 -10.30
CA GLU A 70 -4.73 11.42 -10.51
C GLU A 70 -4.95 10.72 -9.18
N MET A 71 -4.07 10.96 -8.21
CA MET A 71 -4.20 10.46 -6.84
C MET A 71 -5.54 10.90 -6.22
N LEU A 72 -5.89 12.19 -6.32
CA LEU A 72 -7.16 12.74 -5.82
C LEU A 72 -8.42 12.16 -6.49
N LYS A 73 -8.28 11.60 -7.69
CA LYS A 73 -9.38 10.93 -8.41
C LYS A 73 -9.55 9.47 -7.98
N SER A 74 -8.56 8.87 -7.33
CA SER A 74 -8.56 7.46 -6.95
C SER A 74 -9.78 7.05 -6.12
N SER A 75 -10.58 6.14 -6.65
CA SER A 75 -11.73 5.55 -5.94
C SER A 75 -11.28 4.67 -4.78
N THR A 76 -10.18 3.92 -4.95
CA THR A 76 -9.60 3.06 -3.93
C THR A 76 -9.16 3.87 -2.71
N LEU A 77 -8.41 4.95 -2.92
CA LEU A 77 -7.95 5.80 -1.83
C LEU A 77 -9.12 6.50 -1.11
N LYS A 78 -10.17 6.89 -1.84
CA LYS A 78 -11.42 7.40 -1.21
C LYS A 78 -12.09 6.36 -0.33
N VAL A 79 -12.12 5.08 -0.73
CA VAL A 79 -12.65 4.01 0.12
C VAL A 79 -11.78 3.85 1.38
N MET A 80 -10.46 3.91 1.26
CA MET A 80 -9.57 3.89 2.43
C MET A 80 -9.83 5.05 3.37
N SER A 81 -10.01 6.28 2.86
CA SER A 81 -10.37 7.44 3.67
C SER A 81 -11.64 7.20 4.47
N LYS A 82 -12.69 6.66 3.82
CA LYS A 82 -13.95 6.32 4.50
C LYS A 82 -13.74 5.31 5.63
N LEU A 83 -12.95 4.28 5.40
CA LEU A 83 -12.66 3.26 6.41
C LEU A 83 -11.83 3.84 7.56
N ALA A 84 -10.78 4.59 7.26
CA ALA A 84 -9.94 5.25 8.26
C ALA A 84 -10.78 6.19 9.14
N MET A 85 -11.59 7.05 8.52
CA MET A 85 -12.54 7.93 9.22
C MET A 85 -13.52 7.17 10.13
N ALA A 86 -14.06 6.05 9.65
CA ALA A 86 -14.95 5.21 10.45
C ALA A 86 -14.22 4.60 11.67
N MET A 87 -12.97 4.16 11.49
CA MET A 87 -12.17 3.57 12.57
C MET A 87 -11.73 4.59 13.63
N ILE A 88 -11.46 5.84 13.25
CA ILE A 88 -11.21 6.94 14.20
C ILE A 88 -12.49 7.53 14.82
N GLY A 89 -13.67 7.02 14.46
CA GLY A 89 -14.95 7.41 15.06
C GLY A 89 -15.57 8.69 14.50
N ARG A 90 -15.19 9.15 13.30
CA ARG A 90 -15.83 10.30 12.64
C ARG A 90 -17.19 9.91 12.08
N SER A 91 -18.26 10.53 12.56
CA SER A 91 -19.66 10.23 12.17
C SER A 91 -19.96 10.49 10.69
N GLU A 92 -19.27 11.46 10.10
CA GLU A 92 -19.44 11.97 8.75
C GLU A 92 -18.67 11.17 7.69
N TRP A 93 -18.10 10.01 8.05
CA TRP A 93 -17.27 9.17 7.16
C TRP A 93 -17.97 8.73 5.86
N MET A 94 -19.30 8.81 5.78
CA MET A 94 -20.07 8.52 4.56
C MET A 94 -20.31 9.77 3.69
N GLU A 95 -20.07 10.95 4.22
CA GLU A 95 -20.34 12.22 3.55
C GLU A 95 -19.24 12.56 2.55
N LYS A 96 -19.65 12.81 1.30
CA LYS A 96 -18.72 13.07 0.20
C LYS A 96 -17.75 14.23 0.45
N PRO A 97 -18.17 15.39 0.97
CA PRO A 97 -17.23 16.45 1.31
C PRO A 97 -16.18 15.99 2.32
N ALA A 98 -16.61 15.32 3.40
CA ALA A 98 -15.74 14.92 4.49
C ALA A 98 -14.68 13.88 4.08
N TYR A 99 -15.07 12.79 3.39
CA TYR A 99 -14.07 11.79 2.98
C TYR A 99 -13.17 12.30 1.85
N ASN A 100 -13.60 13.26 1.03
CA ASN A 100 -12.73 13.90 0.04
C ASN A 100 -11.71 14.82 0.71
N GLU A 101 -12.10 15.54 1.76
CA GLU A 101 -11.19 16.34 2.57
C GLU A 101 -10.14 15.44 3.22
N TYR A 102 -10.56 14.40 3.97
CA TYR A 102 -9.65 13.44 4.58
C TYR A 102 -8.70 12.80 3.55
N HIS A 103 -9.22 12.41 2.39
CA HIS A 103 -8.39 11.89 1.29
C HIS A 103 -7.31 12.88 0.83
N ALA A 104 -7.65 14.16 0.75
CA ALA A 104 -6.75 15.21 0.29
C ALA A 104 -5.76 15.69 1.38
N THR A 105 -6.09 15.56 2.67
CA THR A 105 -5.33 16.19 3.75
C THR A 105 -4.77 15.23 4.80
N GLU A 106 -5.33 14.03 4.97
CA GLU A 106 -5.01 13.15 6.11
C GLU A 106 -4.58 11.72 5.71
N LEU A 107 -5.11 11.18 4.61
CA LEU A 107 -4.76 9.83 4.18
C LEU A 107 -3.27 9.75 3.78
N GLY A 108 -2.56 8.78 4.36
CA GLY A 108 -1.16 8.49 4.05
C GLY A 108 -0.20 9.63 4.39
N ARG A 109 -0.50 10.42 5.42
CA ARG A 109 0.42 11.44 5.94
C ARG A 109 1.50 10.82 6.83
N ALA A 110 2.70 11.40 6.81
CA ALA A 110 3.86 10.88 7.54
C ALA A 110 3.65 10.80 9.07
N ASP A 111 2.81 11.69 9.62
CA ASP A 111 2.43 11.77 11.03
C ASP A 111 0.98 11.33 11.29
N GLY A 112 0.28 10.81 10.27
CA GLY A 112 -1.11 10.41 10.35
C GLY A 112 -1.33 9.00 10.92
N ASP A 113 -2.58 8.55 10.88
CA ASP A 113 -2.99 7.25 11.45
C ASP A 113 -2.85 6.06 10.50
N THR A 114 -2.46 6.32 9.24
CA THR A 114 -2.56 5.33 8.17
C THR A 114 -1.20 5.00 7.56
N PHE A 115 -0.97 3.71 7.30
CA PHE A 115 0.09 3.21 6.44
C PHE A 115 -0.51 2.50 5.23
N LEU A 116 -0.11 2.90 4.03
CA LEU A 116 -0.60 2.34 2.78
C LEU A 116 0.58 1.65 2.09
N THR A 117 0.47 0.34 1.90
CA THR A 117 1.52 -0.44 1.27
C THR A 117 0.94 -1.44 0.28
N GLU A 118 1.83 -2.01 -0.52
CA GLU A 118 1.50 -2.98 -1.56
C GLU A 118 2.40 -4.19 -1.38
N LEU A 119 1.83 -5.37 -1.68
CA LEU A 119 2.60 -6.61 -1.70
C LEU A 119 3.73 -6.52 -2.72
N MET A 120 3.46 -5.96 -3.90
CA MET A 120 4.42 -5.76 -4.98
C MET A 120 4.83 -4.28 -5.06
N PRO A 121 6.14 -3.97 -5.04
CA PRO A 121 6.63 -2.60 -4.86
C PRO A 121 6.54 -1.72 -6.12
N LEU A 122 6.48 -2.30 -7.32
CA LEU A 122 6.40 -1.53 -8.58
C LEU A 122 4.95 -1.25 -8.96
N ALA A 123 4.57 0.01 -9.15
CA ALA A 123 3.25 0.35 -9.68
C ALA A 123 3.05 -0.27 -11.09
N CYS A 124 1.84 -0.75 -11.41
CA CYS A 124 1.52 -1.29 -12.72
C CYS A 124 0.15 -0.82 -13.23
N PRO A 125 0.00 -0.46 -14.52
CA PRO A 125 -1.22 0.21 -14.98
C PRO A 125 -2.45 -0.68 -14.82
N ASN A 126 -2.26 -1.98 -15.06
CA ASN A 126 -3.22 -3.03 -14.81
C ASN A 126 -2.51 -4.40 -14.93
N MET A 127 -3.24 -5.47 -14.60
CA MET A 127 -2.71 -6.84 -14.62
C MET A 127 -2.37 -7.39 -16.01
N LYS A 128 -2.81 -6.76 -17.11
CA LYS A 128 -2.61 -7.26 -18.49
C LYS A 128 -1.41 -6.61 -19.19
N VAL A 129 -0.83 -5.57 -18.62
CA VAL A 129 0.28 -4.82 -19.20
C VAL A 129 1.47 -4.94 -18.26
N TRP A 130 2.64 -5.27 -18.79
CA TRP A 130 3.88 -5.33 -18.01
C TRP A 130 4.89 -4.34 -18.59
N PRO A 131 4.99 -3.09 -18.09
CA PRO A 131 5.78 -2.04 -18.74
C PRO A 131 7.29 -2.09 -18.44
N TYR A 132 7.77 -3.21 -17.87
CA TYR A 132 9.10 -3.33 -17.30
C TYR A 132 9.90 -4.50 -17.89
N GLU A 133 9.62 -4.91 -19.13
CA GLU A 133 10.31 -6.02 -19.81
C GLU A 133 11.83 -5.84 -19.83
N SER A 134 12.27 -4.58 -19.89
CA SER A 134 13.69 -4.20 -19.86
C SER A 134 14.37 -4.38 -18.50
N ILE A 135 13.61 -4.51 -17.41
CA ILE A 135 14.10 -4.77 -16.05
C ILE A 135 13.90 -6.25 -15.69
N CYS A 136 12.70 -6.77 -15.94
CA CYS A 136 12.36 -8.16 -15.74
C CYS A 136 11.52 -8.61 -16.95
N PRO A 137 11.91 -9.68 -17.65
CA PRO A 137 11.28 -10.08 -18.92
C PRO A 137 9.76 -10.26 -18.86
N SER A 138 9.24 -10.72 -17.73
CA SER A 138 7.81 -10.98 -17.57
C SER A 138 7.30 -10.66 -16.15
N ARG A 139 5.97 -10.49 -16.06
CA ARG A 139 5.26 -10.37 -14.79
C ARG A 139 5.54 -11.54 -13.85
N ASP A 140 5.50 -12.76 -14.39
CA ASP A 140 5.63 -13.99 -13.61
C ASP A 140 7.03 -14.13 -13.01
N GLU A 141 8.06 -13.76 -13.78
CA GLU A 141 9.44 -13.72 -13.28
C GLU A 141 9.62 -12.67 -12.18
N TYR A 142 9.04 -11.48 -12.36
CA TYR A 142 9.07 -10.44 -11.33
C TYR A 142 8.37 -10.89 -10.05
N ASP A 143 7.21 -11.52 -10.18
CA ASP A 143 6.46 -12.08 -9.06
C ASP A 143 7.25 -13.13 -8.29
N ALA A 144 7.83 -14.09 -9.01
CA ALA A 144 8.64 -15.16 -8.42
C ALA A 144 9.87 -14.60 -7.71
N MET A 145 10.48 -13.56 -8.27
CA MET A 145 11.65 -12.89 -7.72
C MET A 145 11.32 -12.08 -6.45
N VAL A 146 10.22 -11.31 -6.46
CA VAL A 146 10.00 -10.24 -5.47
C VAL A 146 9.02 -10.64 -4.36
N ARG A 147 7.94 -11.36 -4.69
CA ARG A 147 6.86 -11.65 -3.74
C ARG A 147 7.33 -12.37 -2.47
N PRO A 148 8.18 -13.41 -2.51
CA PRO A 148 8.62 -14.11 -1.30
C PRO A 148 9.37 -13.19 -0.32
N GLY A 149 10.18 -12.26 -0.84
CA GLY A 149 10.88 -11.27 -0.04
C GLY A 149 9.92 -10.27 0.61
N ARG A 150 8.95 -9.78 -0.15
CA ARG A 150 7.93 -8.83 0.33
C ARG A 150 7.01 -9.43 1.38
N ILE A 151 6.64 -10.71 1.26
CA ILE A 151 5.87 -11.42 2.30
C ILE A 151 6.65 -11.47 3.62
N ARG A 152 7.93 -11.84 3.58
CA ARG A 152 8.78 -11.88 4.78
C ARG A 152 8.94 -10.50 5.40
N TRP A 153 9.12 -9.48 4.57
CA TRP A 153 9.21 -8.08 5.02
C TRP A 153 7.89 -7.65 5.68
N LEU A 154 6.73 -7.78 5.02
CA LEU A 154 5.42 -7.42 5.60
C LEU A 154 5.15 -8.14 6.92
N ARG A 155 5.50 -9.42 7.04
CA ARG A 155 5.42 -10.17 8.30
C ARG A 155 6.24 -9.53 9.41
N SER A 156 7.50 -9.19 9.11
CA SER A 156 8.40 -8.53 10.05
C SER A 156 7.85 -7.16 10.47
N GLU A 157 7.35 -6.38 9.52
CA GLU A 157 6.83 -5.05 9.77
C GLU A 157 5.56 -5.10 10.63
N ILE A 158 4.61 -5.98 10.31
CA ILE A 158 3.38 -6.16 11.12
C ILE A 158 3.74 -6.61 12.54
N ALA A 159 4.70 -7.54 12.71
CA ALA A 159 5.14 -7.98 14.03
C ALA A 159 5.84 -6.87 14.83
N THR A 160 6.55 -5.97 14.15
CA THR A 160 7.31 -4.88 14.78
C THR A 160 6.40 -3.71 15.18
N PHE A 161 5.54 -3.26 14.25
CA PHE A 161 4.71 -2.08 14.44
C PHE A 161 3.34 -2.37 15.06
N GLN A 162 2.90 -3.63 15.03
CA GLN A 162 1.67 -4.11 15.66
C GLN A 162 0.43 -3.23 15.39
N PRO A 163 0.07 -3.00 14.11
CA PRO A 163 -1.10 -2.18 13.78
C PRO A 163 -2.38 -2.78 14.36
N CYS A 164 -3.29 -1.92 14.83
CA CYS A 164 -4.60 -2.33 15.35
C CYS A 164 -5.44 -3.04 14.28
N PHE A 165 -5.39 -2.56 13.05
CA PHE A 165 -6.09 -3.16 11.91
C PHE A 165 -5.20 -3.24 10.69
N VAL A 166 -5.25 -4.38 10.01
CA VAL A 166 -4.68 -4.58 8.67
C VAL A 166 -5.80 -4.92 7.70
N ILE A 167 -5.97 -4.07 6.69
CA ILE A 167 -7.06 -4.16 5.71
C ILE A 167 -6.44 -4.52 4.36
N CYS A 168 -6.60 -5.78 3.95
CA CYS A 168 -6.21 -6.23 2.63
C CYS A 168 -7.30 -5.97 1.59
N TYR A 169 -6.92 -5.48 0.40
CA TYR A 169 -7.85 -5.25 -0.72
C TYR A 169 -7.35 -5.86 -2.03
N GLY A 170 -8.25 -5.95 -3.02
CA GLY A 170 -7.99 -6.67 -4.28
C GLY A 170 -8.43 -8.13 -4.22
N LYS A 171 -9.74 -8.36 -4.08
CA LYS A 171 -10.38 -9.66 -3.81
C LYS A 171 -9.84 -10.85 -4.63
N MET A 172 -9.53 -10.64 -5.91
CA MET A 172 -9.05 -11.71 -6.80
C MET A 172 -7.69 -12.29 -6.40
N ASN A 173 -6.93 -11.59 -5.56
CA ASN A 173 -5.60 -11.95 -5.13
C ASN A 173 -5.54 -12.34 -3.65
N TRP A 174 -6.69 -12.67 -3.05
CA TRP A 174 -6.80 -13.03 -1.63
C TRP A 174 -5.79 -14.08 -1.18
N ARG A 175 -5.54 -15.10 -2.01
CA ARG A 175 -4.55 -16.15 -1.73
C ARG A 175 -3.16 -15.59 -1.39
N HIS A 176 -2.75 -14.50 -2.04
CA HIS A 176 -1.44 -13.89 -1.82
C HIS A 176 -1.40 -13.05 -0.53
N HIS A 177 -2.53 -12.45 -0.17
CA HIS A 177 -2.67 -11.78 1.13
C HIS A 177 -2.61 -12.79 2.28
N GLN A 178 -3.23 -13.97 2.12
CA GLN A 178 -3.16 -15.01 3.14
C GLN A 178 -1.72 -15.46 3.41
N GLU A 179 -0.85 -15.46 2.41
CA GLU A 179 0.56 -15.77 2.61
C GLU A 179 1.26 -14.79 3.56
N ILE A 180 0.75 -13.57 3.78
CA ILE A 180 1.32 -12.61 4.75
C ILE A 180 1.07 -13.09 6.18
N PHE A 181 -0.13 -13.57 6.49
CA PHE A 181 -0.54 -13.87 7.86
C PHE A 181 -0.41 -15.38 8.12
N SER A 182 0.38 -15.77 9.11
CA SER A 182 0.49 -17.18 9.51
C SER A 182 -0.83 -17.71 10.08
N ASP A 183 -0.93 -19.03 10.24
CA ASP A 183 -2.14 -19.78 10.65
C ASP A 183 -2.73 -19.41 12.05
N GLY A 184 -2.17 -18.40 12.74
CA GLY A 184 -2.64 -17.91 14.05
C GLY A 184 -3.56 -16.68 14.00
N TRP A 185 -3.84 -16.11 12.82
CA TRP A 185 -4.73 -14.94 12.70
C TRP A 185 -6.21 -15.37 12.62
N CYS A 186 -7.06 -14.77 13.46
CA CYS A 186 -8.51 -15.00 13.42
C CYS A 186 -9.13 -14.20 12.26
N TRP A 187 -9.62 -14.91 11.25
CA TRP A 187 -10.18 -14.31 10.05
C TRP A 187 -11.68 -14.07 10.18
N SER A 188 -12.12 -12.82 9.99
CA SER A 188 -13.53 -12.48 9.81
C SER A 188 -13.75 -12.00 8.37
N ILE A 189 -14.22 -12.89 7.49
CA ILE A 189 -14.73 -12.49 6.17
C ILE A 189 -16.16 -11.98 6.37
N ARG A 190 -16.36 -10.66 6.48
CA ARG A 190 -17.72 -10.09 6.49
C ARG A 190 -18.27 -9.99 5.07
N ASN A 191 -18.80 -11.10 4.55
CA ASN A 191 -19.76 -11.06 3.45
C ASN A 191 -21.10 -10.52 4.01
N ARG A 192 -21.48 -9.30 3.61
CA ARG A 192 -22.79 -8.63 3.75
C ARG A 192 -23.82 -9.25 4.73
N GLN A 193 -23.90 -8.70 5.95
CA GLN A 193 -25.10 -8.05 6.57
C GLN A 193 -24.78 -7.68 8.03
N PRO A 194 -25.39 -6.61 8.60
CA PRO A 194 -25.02 -6.14 9.93
C PRO A 194 -25.78 -6.93 11.00
N ALA A 195 -25.05 -7.50 11.96
CA ALA A 195 -25.61 -7.88 13.24
C ALA A 195 -24.77 -7.23 14.34
N CYS A 196 -25.46 -6.44 15.15
CA CYS A 196 -25.01 -5.81 16.36
C CYS A 196 -24.36 -6.82 17.32
N GLY A 197 -23.34 -6.37 18.07
CA GLY A 197 -22.72 -7.15 19.12
C GLY A 197 -21.41 -6.53 19.58
N THR A 198 -21.48 -5.44 20.35
CA THR A 198 -20.39 -5.08 21.25
C THR A 198 -20.22 -6.18 22.30
N ARG A 199 -18.97 -6.58 22.56
CA ARG A 199 -18.48 -6.97 23.89
C ARG A 199 -16.96 -7.10 23.84
N ASP A 200 -16.33 -6.33 24.72
CA ASP A 200 -14.93 -6.43 25.12
C ASP A 200 -14.54 -7.88 25.40
N LEU A 201 -13.38 -8.30 24.87
CA LEU A 201 -12.53 -9.29 25.52
C LEU A 201 -11.07 -8.88 25.29
N THR A 202 -10.54 -8.23 26.31
CA THR A 202 -9.12 -8.10 26.62
C THR A 202 -8.44 -9.46 26.56
N TRP A 203 -7.25 -9.53 25.98
CA TRP A 203 -6.32 -10.63 26.23
C TRP A 203 -4.95 -10.06 26.60
N THR A 204 -4.59 -10.28 27.85
CA THR A 204 -3.24 -10.07 28.40
C THR A 204 -2.36 -11.24 28.00
N CYS A 205 -1.12 -10.91 27.64
CA CYS A 205 -0.09 -11.85 27.20
C CYS A 205 0.34 -12.77 28.36
N SER A 206 0.55 -14.06 28.07
CA SER A 206 1.38 -15.00 28.85
C SER A 206 2.28 -15.75 27.88
#